data_AF-Q45UD4-F1
#
_entry.id   AF-Q45UD4-F1
#
_cell.length_a   1.000
_cell.length_b   1.000
_cell.length_c   1.000
_cell.angle_alpha   90.00
_cell.angle_beta   90.00
_cell.angle_gamma   90.00
#
_symmetry.space_group_name_H-M   'P 1'
#
loop_
_entity.id
_entity.type
_entity.pdbx_description
1 polymer ?
#
loop_
_entity_poly.entity_id
_entity_poly.type
_entity_poly.pdbx_seq_one_letter_code
_entity_poly.pdbx_strand_id
1 'polypeptide(L)' 'GLRSCVGKEFAKILLKIFTVELARHCDWQLLNGPPTMKTSPTVYPVDDLPARFTRFQGEI' A
#
# COMPACT_ATOMS: atom_id res chain seq x y z
N GLY A 1 17.91 13.21 -9.84
CA GLY A 1 18.64 14.42 -10.28
C GLY A 1 18.08 15.64 -9.57
N LEU A 2 18.42 16.86 -10.00
CA LEU A 2 18.07 18.12 -9.31
C LEU A 2 16.57 18.31 -8.98
N ARG A 3 15.67 17.66 -9.71
CA ARG A 3 14.21 17.71 -9.48
C ARG A 3 13.65 16.46 -8.81
N SER A 4 14.49 15.65 -8.16
CA SER A 4 14.01 14.47 -7.43
C SER A 4 13.19 14.87 -6.22
N CYS A 5 12.19 14.05 -5.90
CA CYS A 5 11.40 14.20 -4.68
C CYS A 5 12.31 14.27 -3.45
N VAL A 6 12.25 15.40 -2.73
CA VAL A 6 12.97 15.61 -1.47
C VAL A 6 12.54 14.59 -0.41
N GLY A 7 11.27 14.17 -0.44
CA GLY A 7 10.71 13.18 0.47
C GLY A 7 10.97 11.73 0.08
N LYS A 8 11.81 11.43 -0.92
CA LYS A 8 11.97 10.06 -1.44
C LYS A 8 12.38 9.06 -0.35
N GLU A 9 13.40 9.37 0.43
CA GLU A 9 13.88 8.44 1.46
C GLU A 9 12.93 8.40 2.66
N PHE A 10 12.29 9.52 3.00
CA PHE A 10 11.23 9.55 4.01
C PHE A 10 10.05 8.65 3.63
N ALA A 11 9.53 8.79 2.40
CA ALA A 11 8.41 7.98 1.91
C ALA A 11 8.77 6.49 1.91
N LYS A 12 9.99 6.13 1.50
CA LYS A 12 10.45 4.73 1.56
C LYS A 12 10.46 4.17 2.97
N ILE A 13 10.96 4.92 3.95
CA ILE A 13 11.02 4.47 5.34
C ILE A 13 9.61 4.33 5.92
N LEU A 14 8.75 5.33 5.69
CA LEU A 14 7.35 5.29 6.11
C LEU A 14 6.63 4.06 5.54
N LEU A 15 6.76 3.82 4.23
CA LEU A 15 6.15 2.66 3.58
C LEU A 15 6.73 1.34 4.08
N LYS A 16 8.04 1.24 4.32
CA LYS A 16 8.65 0.03 4.88
C LYS A 16 8.09 -0.32 6.25
N ILE A 17 8.02 0.67 7.15
CA ILE A 17 7.50 0.47 8.51
C ILE A 17 6.03 0.05 8.42
N PHE A 18 5.22 0.78 7.66
CA PHE A 18 3.80 0.48 7.48
C PHE A 18 3.56 -0.93 6.92
N THR A 19 4.30 -1.33 5.89
CA THR A 19 4.18 -2.66 5.28
C THR A 19 4.60 -3.77 6.25
N VAL A 20 5.66 -3.58 7.04
CA VAL A 20 6.09 -4.55 8.05
C VAL A 20 5.02 -4.73 9.12
N GLU A 21 4.46 -3.63 9.65
CA GLU A 21 3.42 -3.71 10.67
C GLU A 21 2.14 -4.35 10.13
N LEU A 22 1.74 -4.04 8.90
CA LEU A 22 0.62 -4.74 8.25
C LEU A 22 0.89 -6.23 8.09
N ALA A 23 2.04 -6.62 7.56
CA ALA A 23 2.35 -8.04 7.29
C ALA A 23 2.49 -8.87 8.57
N ARG A 24 2.91 -8.27 9.68
CA ARG A 24 3.04 -8.95 10.98
C ARG A 24 1.70 -9.16 11.68
N HIS A 25 0.71 -8.30 11.40
CA HIS A 25 -0.51 -8.23 12.20
C HIS A 25 -1.80 -8.51 11.42
N CYS A 26 -1.76 -8.46 10.10
CA CYS A 26 -2.95 -8.56 9.27
C CYS A 26 -2.79 -9.54 8.09
N ASP A 27 -3.82 -10.35 7.89
CA ASP A 27 -4.15 -10.90 6.58
C ASP A 27 -4.99 -9.89 5.78
N TRP A 28 -4.90 -9.94 4.46
CA TRP A 28 -5.70 -9.09 3.58
C TRP A 28 -6.29 -9.85 2.40
N GLN A 29 -7.48 -9.43 2.00
CA GLN A 29 -8.14 -9.92 0.79
C GLN A 29 -8.67 -8.73 -0.01
N LEU A 30 -8.36 -8.72 -1.30
CA LEU A 30 -8.96 -7.79 -2.25
C LEU A 30 -10.42 -8.22 -2.51
N LEU A 31 -11.36 -7.28 -2.36
CA LEU A 31 -12.79 -7.57 -2.48
C LEU A 31 -13.26 -7.68 -3.93
N ASN A 32 -12.39 -7.29 -4.87
CA ASN A 32 -12.59 -7.38 -6.29
C ASN A 32 -11.37 -7.98 -7.00
N GLY A 33 -11.44 -8.07 -8.33
CA GLY A 33 -10.33 -8.52 -9.15
C GLY A 33 -9.20 -7.47 -9.24
N PRO A 34 -8.23 -7.68 -10.14
CA PRO A 34 -7.13 -6.75 -10.36
C PRO A 34 -7.63 -5.31 -10.59
N PRO A 35 -7.03 -4.30 -9.91
CA PRO A 35 -7.53 -2.94 -9.98
C PRO A 35 -7.31 -2.34 -11.37
N THR A 36 -8.31 -1.60 -11.86
CA THR A 36 -8.13 -0.70 -13.00
C THR A 36 -7.53 0.61 -12.49
N MET A 37 -6.42 1.05 -13.07
CA MET A 37 -5.69 2.26 -12.64
C MET A 37 -6.16 3.48 -13.44
N LYS A 38 -6.26 4.63 -12.76
CA LYS A 38 -6.43 5.96 -13.38
C LYS A 38 -5.32 6.91 -12.91
N THR A 39 -5.08 7.98 -13.67
CA THR A 39 -4.02 8.95 -13.39
C THR A 39 -4.61 10.35 -13.28
N SER A 40 -4.65 10.95 -12.07
CA SER A 40 -4.91 12.39 -11.87
C SER A 40 -4.82 12.85 -10.41
N PRO A 41 -3.85 13.69 -9.99
CA PRO A 41 -2.58 14.00 -10.65
C PRO A 41 -1.54 12.87 -10.51
N THR A 42 -1.81 11.87 -9.68
CA THR A 42 -0.98 10.66 -9.47
C THR A 42 -1.73 9.42 -9.97
N VAL A 43 -1.06 8.26 -10.02
CA VAL A 43 -1.68 6.98 -10.39
C VAL A 43 -2.37 6.38 -9.16
N TYR A 44 -3.64 5.98 -9.29
CA TYR A 44 -4.41 5.34 -8.22
C TYR A 44 -5.53 4.45 -8.78
N PRO A 45 -6.04 3.48 -8.00
CA PRO A 45 -7.16 2.63 -8.40
C PRO A 45 -8.44 3.44 -8.61
N VAL A 46 -9.24 3.06 -9.61
CA VAL A 46 -10.51 3.75 -9.93
C VAL A 46 -11.50 3.71 -8.78
N ASP A 47 -11.45 2.64 -8.00
CA ASP A 47 -12.41 2.15 -7.01
C ASP A 47 -11.89 2.18 -5.57
N ASP A 48 -10.83 2.94 -5.32
CA ASP A 48 -10.21 3.11 -4.00
C ASP A 48 -9.62 1.83 -3.38
N LEU A 49 -9.38 0.78 -4.19
CA LEU A 49 -8.74 -0.48 -3.79
C LEU A 49 -9.44 -1.15 -2.60
N PRO A 50 -10.67 -1.67 -2.79
CA PRO A 50 -11.47 -2.18 -1.70
C PRO A 50 -10.83 -3.46 -1.13
N ALA A 51 -10.24 -3.36 0.05
CA ALA A 51 -9.58 -4.46 0.75
C ALA A 51 -10.20 -4.70 2.13
N ARG A 52 -10.29 -5.97 2.52
CA ARG A 52 -10.64 -6.37 3.88
C ARG A 52 -9.39 -6.83 4.60
N PHE A 53 -9.16 -6.26 5.78
CA PHE A 53 -8.08 -6.65 6.68
C PHE A 53 -8.65 -7.45 7.85
N THR A 54 -7.98 -8.54 8.21
CA THR A 54 -8.28 -9.38 9.37
C THR A 54 -7.02 -9.63 10.16
N ARG A 55 -7.12 -9.90 11.46
CA ARG A 55 -5.92 -10.21 12.28
C ARG A 55 -5.22 -11.46 11.74
N PHE A 56 -3.91 -11.36 11.53
CA PHE A 56 -3.06 -12.50 11.16
C PHE A 56 -3.07 -13.55 12.26
N GLN A 57 -3.33 -14.81 11.91
CA GLN A 57 -3.42 -15.94 12.84
C GLN A 57 -2.23 -16.91 12.75
N GLY A 58 -1.29 -16.67 11.84
CA GLY A 58 -0.09 -17.51 11.68
C GLY A 58 1.01 -17.20 12.71
N GLU A 59 1.91 -18.16 12.91
CA GLU A 59 3.22 -17.91 13.52
C GLU A 59 4.13 -17.25 12.48
N ILE A 60 4.90 -16.24 12.89
CA ILE A 60 5.85 -15.49 12.04
C ILE A 60 7.20 -16.19 12.04
#